data_AF-S7R9N7-F1
#
_entry.id   AF-S7R9N7-F1
#
_cell.length_a   1.000
_cell.length_b   1.000
_cell.length_c   1.000
_cell.angle_alpha   90.00
_cell.angle_beta   90.00
_cell.angle_gamma   90.00
#
_symmetry.space_group_name_H-M   'P 1'
#
loop_
_entity.id
_entity.type
_entity.pdbx_description
1 polymer ?
#
loop_
_entity_poly.entity_id
_entity_poly.type
_entity_poly.pdbx_seq_one_letter_code
_entity_poly.pdbx_strand_id
1 'polypeptide(L)'
;MFSFLKGNQRYEGKPTVLEACDLASIVKYMKSDKCKRVFIMNGAGISTSSGIPDFRSPDTGLYANLARLNLPYPEAVFEINFFRRNPKPFYMLAKELYPGNFRPTPAHSFIKVLDNHKKLVKCFTQNIDTLERRAGVPDDKLVEAHGSYASQRCIDCKRPYDAQKLKDKLYKEEVARCEKCGGLVKPDIVFFGESLPPLFHRSIPLLQSADLLIVMGTSLVVHPFASLVDLVPEDCPRLLINLEHVGDFGSRPNDVVYLGKCDDGVRELCRLLGWDKELEREWEKTKYTLERLQEDVAKTEVKEKEAEEKVSQARTDAEKEEAQKELKAAELEEKKTKEEEARIRKLRSEEEELPREVDELAKEIGESLAVSDKGDVKPEVTTGSEPEAEEEKDGTEDLKGPEGKL
;
A
#
# COMPACT_ATOMS: atom_id res chain seq x y z
N MET A 1 -16.42 -24.84 22.73
CA MET A 1 -15.36 -25.73 23.26
C MET A 1 -15.75 -27.20 23.03
N PHE A 2 -15.98 -27.61 21.78
CA PHE A 2 -16.44 -28.97 21.41
C PHE A 2 -16.09 -29.29 19.94
N SER A 3 -14.79 -29.45 19.63
CA SER A 3 -14.32 -30.17 18.42
C SER A 3 -12.80 -30.41 18.47
N PHE A 4 -12.32 -31.11 19.51
CA PHE A 4 -10.91 -31.50 19.65
C PHE A 4 -10.71 -33.01 19.87
N LEU A 5 -11.79 -33.80 19.73
CA LEU A 5 -11.81 -35.25 20.02
C LEU A 5 -12.58 -36.09 18.98
N LYS A 6 -12.83 -35.56 17.78
CA LYS A 6 -13.03 -36.44 16.62
C LYS A 6 -11.65 -36.88 16.15
N GLY A 7 -11.24 -38.09 16.53
CA GLY A 7 -9.97 -38.67 16.10
C GLY A 7 -9.92 -38.86 14.58
N ASN A 8 -8.71 -39.05 14.03
CA ASN A 8 -8.43 -39.35 12.61
C ASN A 8 -8.97 -40.72 12.13
N GLN A 9 -10.03 -41.23 12.75
CA GLN A 9 -10.66 -42.49 12.35
C GLN A 9 -11.43 -42.25 11.05
N ARG A 10 -10.94 -42.86 9.97
CA ARG A 10 -11.61 -42.84 8.68
C ARG A 10 -12.95 -43.57 8.77
N TYR A 11 -13.91 -43.13 7.97
CA TYR A 11 -15.17 -43.82 7.83
C TYR A 11 -14.98 -45.10 7.01
N GLU A 12 -15.20 -46.26 7.63
CA GLU A 12 -15.07 -47.58 6.99
C GLU A 12 -16.39 -48.15 6.48
N GLY A 13 -17.51 -47.44 6.68
CA GLY A 13 -18.83 -47.83 6.20
C GLY A 13 -19.07 -47.53 4.72
N LYS A 14 -20.30 -47.73 4.26
CA LYS A 14 -20.72 -47.34 2.91
C LYS A 14 -21.25 -45.89 2.89
N PRO A 15 -21.01 -45.11 1.82
CA PRO A 15 -21.61 -43.80 1.68
C PRO A 15 -23.14 -43.86 1.76
N THR A 16 -23.75 -42.78 2.27
CA THR A 16 -25.20 -42.68 2.49
C THR A 16 -25.93 -41.94 1.36
N VAL A 17 -25.21 -41.13 0.59
CA VAL A 17 -25.73 -40.33 -0.54
C VAL A 17 -25.01 -40.66 -1.85
N LEU A 18 -23.71 -40.92 -1.80
CA LEU A 18 -22.90 -41.34 -2.95
C LEU A 18 -22.99 -42.86 -3.16
N GLU A 19 -22.62 -43.34 -4.34
CA GLU A 19 -22.56 -44.79 -4.64
C GLU A 19 -21.23 -45.41 -4.16
N ALA A 20 -20.14 -44.66 -4.27
CA ALA A 20 -18.83 -44.92 -3.69
C ALA A 20 -18.15 -43.60 -3.29
N CYS A 21 -17.07 -43.67 -2.51
CA CYS A 21 -16.28 -42.49 -2.13
C CYS A 21 -15.24 -42.12 -3.21
N ASP A 22 -15.70 -41.87 -4.44
CA ASP A 22 -14.85 -41.57 -5.60
C ASP A 22 -15.37 -40.41 -6.47
N LEU A 23 -14.51 -39.91 -7.37
CA LEU A 23 -14.87 -38.82 -8.29
C LEU A 23 -16.02 -39.20 -9.23
N ALA A 24 -16.13 -40.47 -9.65
CA ALA A 24 -17.20 -40.93 -10.52
C ALA A 24 -18.59 -40.80 -9.86
N SER A 25 -18.66 -41.08 -8.55
CA SER A 25 -19.86 -40.93 -7.74
C SER A 25 -20.21 -39.46 -7.50
N ILE A 26 -19.21 -38.59 -7.27
CA ILE A 26 -19.42 -37.13 -7.24
C ILE A 26 -19.99 -36.65 -8.58
N VAL A 27 -19.43 -37.09 -9.71
CA VAL A 27 -19.91 -36.74 -11.06
C VAL A 27 -21.36 -37.18 -11.28
N LYS A 28 -21.70 -38.41 -10.86
CA LYS A 28 -23.08 -38.92 -10.96
C LYS A 28 -24.04 -38.11 -10.10
N TYR A 29 -23.63 -37.77 -8.88
CA TYR A 29 -24.39 -36.91 -7.97
C TYR A 29 -24.57 -35.49 -8.53
N MET A 30 -23.51 -34.88 -9.07
CA MET A 30 -23.54 -33.57 -9.74
C MET A 30 -24.45 -33.52 -10.97
N LYS A 31 -24.58 -34.63 -11.70
CA LYS A 31 -25.52 -34.77 -12.83
C LYS A 31 -26.97 -35.02 -12.41
N SER A 32 -27.22 -35.32 -11.13
CA SER A 32 -28.57 -35.56 -10.61
C SER A 32 -29.30 -34.28 -10.19
N ASP A 33 -30.62 -34.36 -10.10
CA ASP A 33 -31.49 -33.28 -9.59
C ASP A 33 -31.27 -32.90 -8.13
N LYS A 34 -30.51 -33.70 -7.37
CA LYS A 34 -30.17 -33.44 -5.97
C LYS A 34 -29.06 -32.42 -5.80
N CYS A 35 -28.19 -32.25 -6.80
CA CYS A 35 -27.02 -31.36 -6.71
C CYS A 35 -27.23 -30.07 -7.50
N LYS A 36 -27.83 -29.07 -6.86
CA LYS A 36 -28.13 -27.74 -7.44
C LYS A 36 -27.31 -26.63 -6.81
N ARG A 37 -26.87 -26.79 -5.55
CA ARG A 37 -26.18 -25.79 -4.73
C ARG A 37 -24.77 -26.24 -4.37
N VAL A 38 -23.81 -25.92 -5.24
CA VAL A 38 -22.38 -26.19 -5.03
C VAL A 38 -21.72 -24.99 -4.35
N PHE A 39 -20.99 -25.26 -3.29
CA PHE A 39 -20.14 -24.31 -2.59
C PHE A 39 -18.67 -24.66 -2.83
N ILE A 40 -17.85 -23.63 -3.05
CA ILE A 40 -16.39 -23.76 -3.13
C ILE A 40 -15.76 -23.18 -1.86
N MET A 41 -14.77 -23.87 -1.32
CA MET A 41 -13.76 -23.30 -0.42
C MET A 41 -12.38 -23.50 -1.03
N ASN A 42 -11.60 -22.43 -1.19
CA ASN A 42 -10.28 -22.51 -1.79
C ASN A 42 -9.21 -21.71 -1.03
N GLY A 43 -7.95 -22.12 -1.21
CA GLY A 43 -6.78 -21.43 -0.70
C GLY A 43 -5.61 -21.42 -1.69
N ALA A 44 -4.42 -21.07 -1.20
CA ALA A 44 -3.28 -20.72 -2.04
C ALA A 44 -2.80 -21.85 -2.97
N GLY A 45 -3.08 -23.11 -2.62
CA GLY A 45 -2.76 -24.28 -3.44
C GLY A 45 -3.38 -24.23 -4.84
N ILE A 46 -4.51 -23.54 -5.04
CA ILE A 46 -5.12 -23.39 -6.38
C ILE A 46 -4.40 -22.34 -7.26
N SER A 47 -3.54 -21.50 -6.67
CA SER A 47 -2.78 -20.42 -7.34
C SER A 47 -1.31 -20.78 -7.58
N THR A 48 -0.82 -21.89 -7.02
CA THR A 48 0.60 -22.30 -7.14
C THR A 48 1.04 -22.49 -8.60
N SER A 49 0.21 -23.08 -9.46
CA SER A 49 0.48 -23.25 -10.89
C SER A 49 0.38 -21.94 -11.71
N SER A 50 -0.11 -20.85 -11.12
CA SER A 50 0.00 -19.49 -11.69
C SER A 50 1.38 -18.87 -11.51
N GLY A 51 2.26 -19.46 -10.67
CA GLY A 51 3.52 -18.87 -10.25
C GLY A 51 3.42 -18.01 -8.98
N ILE A 52 2.26 -18.00 -8.30
CA ILE A 52 2.12 -17.37 -6.97
C ILE A 52 2.55 -18.41 -5.93
N PRO A 53 3.63 -18.18 -5.14
CA PRO A 53 3.98 -19.08 -4.05
C PRO A 53 2.86 -19.10 -3.01
N ASP A 54 2.64 -20.25 -2.37
CA ASP A 54 1.78 -20.27 -1.20
C ASP A 54 2.49 -19.58 -0.01
N PHE A 55 1.84 -19.53 1.16
CA PHE A 55 2.47 -18.93 2.34
C PHE A 55 3.45 -19.86 3.06
N ARG A 56 3.28 -21.19 2.98
CA ARG A 56 3.77 -22.15 4.00
C ARG A 56 4.63 -23.29 3.47
N SER A 57 4.67 -23.53 2.16
CA SER A 57 5.47 -24.61 1.58
C SER A 57 6.95 -24.42 1.92
N PRO A 58 7.66 -25.47 2.35
CA PRO A 58 9.11 -25.41 2.55
C PRO A 58 9.83 -24.89 1.29
N ASP A 59 10.89 -24.10 1.52
CA ASP A 59 11.83 -23.52 0.54
C ASP A 59 11.25 -22.60 -0.56
N THR A 60 9.94 -22.69 -0.83
CA THR A 60 9.25 -22.03 -1.95
C THR A 60 8.12 -21.11 -1.49
N GLY A 61 7.55 -21.36 -0.32
CA GLY A 61 6.51 -20.53 0.27
C GLY A 61 7.03 -19.14 0.64
N LEU A 62 6.11 -18.17 0.67
CA LEU A 62 6.43 -16.76 0.89
C LEU A 62 7.27 -16.54 2.14
N TYR A 63 6.93 -17.22 3.24
CA TYR A 63 7.62 -17.10 4.53
C TYR A 63 9.10 -17.52 4.52
N ALA A 64 9.49 -18.48 3.67
CA ALA A 64 10.89 -18.86 3.51
C ALA A 64 11.75 -17.70 2.94
N ASN A 65 11.12 -16.84 2.12
CA ASN A 65 11.78 -15.74 1.41
C ASN A 65 11.78 -14.40 2.18
N LEU A 66 11.21 -14.34 3.39
CA LEU A 66 11.11 -13.11 4.20
C LEU A 66 12.33 -12.85 5.11
N ALA A 67 13.34 -13.72 5.12
CA ALA A 67 14.52 -13.58 6.00
C ALA A 67 15.21 -12.19 5.90
N ARG A 68 15.21 -11.59 4.70
CA ARG A 68 15.73 -10.22 4.44
C ARG A 68 15.00 -9.09 5.20
N LEU A 69 13.78 -9.32 5.68
CA LEU A 69 12.94 -8.30 6.30
C LEU A 69 13.16 -8.17 7.82
N ASN A 70 14.05 -8.98 8.41
CA ASN A 70 14.42 -8.97 9.84
C ASN A 70 13.18 -8.99 10.77
N LEU A 71 12.23 -9.86 10.45
CA LEU A 71 10.99 -10.06 11.21
C LEU A 71 11.24 -10.94 12.45
N PRO A 72 10.48 -10.77 13.55
CA PRO A 72 10.60 -11.65 14.72
C PRO A 72 10.15 -13.09 14.41
N TYR A 73 9.23 -13.25 13.45
CA TYR A 73 8.78 -14.50 12.82
C TYR A 73 8.05 -14.11 11.52
N PRO A 74 7.93 -15.02 10.52
CA PRO A 74 7.46 -14.65 9.17
C PRO A 74 6.04 -14.07 9.13
N GLU A 75 5.11 -14.60 9.93
CA GLU A 75 3.71 -14.17 10.00
C GLU A 75 3.55 -12.71 10.45
N ALA A 76 4.55 -12.14 11.16
CA ALA A 76 4.49 -10.80 11.74
C ALA A 76 4.20 -9.71 10.68
N VAL A 77 4.64 -9.90 9.43
CA VAL A 77 4.37 -8.95 8.33
C VAL A 77 2.88 -8.76 8.04
N PHE A 78 2.05 -9.75 8.39
CA PHE A 78 0.60 -9.75 8.25
C PHE A 78 -0.14 -9.60 9.59
N GLU A 79 0.53 -9.22 10.68
CA GLU A 79 -0.14 -8.88 11.94
C GLU A 79 -0.49 -7.39 12.04
N ILE A 80 -1.74 -7.05 12.40
CA ILE A 80 -2.16 -5.64 12.49
C ILE A 80 -1.41 -4.86 13.56
N ASN A 81 -1.03 -5.51 14.65
CA ASN A 81 -0.27 -4.92 15.75
C ASN A 81 1.22 -4.75 15.43
N PHE A 82 1.78 -5.59 14.56
CA PHE A 82 3.11 -5.37 13.99
C PHE A 82 3.06 -4.21 12.98
N PHE A 83 2.12 -4.24 12.03
CA PHE A 83 1.93 -3.20 11.02
C PHE A 83 1.77 -1.79 11.61
N ARG A 84 1.00 -1.66 12.71
CA ARG A 84 0.86 -0.39 13.44
C ARG A 84 2.18 0.15 14.01
N ARG A 85 3.11 -0.73 14.39
CA ARG A 85 4.43 -0.37 14.96
C ARG A 85 5.48 -0.17 13.88
N ASN A 86 5.52 -1.05 12.89
CA ASN A 86 6.45 -1.03 11.77
C ASN A 86 5.76 -1.49 10.47
N PRO A 87 5.19 -0.57 9.68
CA PRO A 87 4.53 -0.90 8.42
C PRO A 87 5.50 -1.19 7.26
N LYS A 88 6.78 -0.79 7.38
CA LYS A 88 7.74 -0.85 6.25
C LYS A 88 7.91 -2.25 5.65
N PRO A 89 8.06 -3.35 6.42
CA PRO A 89 8.22 -4.70 5.84
C PRO A 89 7.04 -5.13 4.98
N PHE A 90 5.80 -4.74 5.36
CA PHE A 90 4.64 -4.99 4.52
C PHE A 90 4.67 -4.17 3.23
N TYR A 91 5.06 -2.89 3.28
CA TYR A 91 5.14 -2.05 2.09
C TYR A 91 6.19 -2.53 1.08
N MET A 92 7.35 -3.00 1.57
CA MET A 92 8.37 -3.64 0.72
C MET A 92 7.85 -4.91 0.05
N LEU A 93 7.11 -5.74 0.80
CA LEU A 93 6.55 -7.01 0.31
C LEU A 93 5.34 -6.83 -0.63
N ALA A 94 4.45 -5.88 -0.34
CA ALA A 94 3.18 -5.70 -1.04
C ALA A 94 3.34 -5.23 -2.50
N LYS A 95 4.50 -4.69 -2.85
CA LYS A 95 4.94 -4.45 -4.24
C LYS A 95 5.11 -5.75 -5.03
N GLU A 96 5.69 -6.78 -4.41
CA GLU A 96 5.89 -8.11 -5.02
C GLU A 96 4.58 -8.92 -5.12
N LEU A 97 3.62 -8.64 -4.22
CA LEU A 97 2.31 -9.29 -4.17
C LEU A 97 1.22 -8.57 -5.00
N TYR A 98 1.54 -7.46 -5.66
CA TYR A 98 0.53 -6.63 -6.32
C TYR A 98 -0.14 -7.36 -7.51
N PRO A 99 -1.48 -7.35 -7.66
CA PRO A 99 -2.15 -8.07 -8.73
C PRO A 99 -1.79 -7.54 -10.13
N GLY A 100 -1.71 -8.46 -11.10
CA GLY A 100 -1.58 -8.12 -12.51
C GLY A 100 -0.73 -9.12 -13.31
N ASN A 101 0.30 -9.70 -12.68
CA ASN A 101 1.35 -10.46 -13.38
C ASN A 101 1.03 -11.94 -13.65
N PHE A 102 0.07 -12.51 -12.92
CA PHE A 102 -0.20 -13.95 -12.93
C PHE A 102 -1.43 -14.29 -13.79
N ARG A 103 -1.51 -15.49 -14.36
CA ARG A 103 -2.73 -15.98 -15.05
C ARG A 103 -3.56 -16.85 -14.10
N PRO A 104 -4.90 -16.73 -14.04
CA PRO A 104 -5.74 -17.70 -13.33
C PRO A 104 -5.49 -19.14 -13.80
N THR A 105 -5.64 -20.11 -12.91
CA THR A 105 -5.42 -21.54 -13.21
C THR A 105 -6.67 -22.22 -13.79
N PRO A 106 -6.55 -23.44 -14.33
CA PRO A 106 -7.71 -24.31 -14.58
C PRO A 106 -8.62 -24.44 -13.36
N ALA A 107 -8.09 -24.59 -12.15
CA ALA A 107 -8.89 -24.64 -10.92
C ALA A 107 -9.74 -23.37 -10.70
N HIS A 108 -9.21 -22.17 -10.98
CA HIS A 108 -10.00 -20.93 -10.96
C HIS A 108 -11.10 -20.93 -12.05
N SER A 109 -10.74 -21.40 -13.24
CA SER A 109 -11.63 -21.42 -14.41
C SER A 109 -12.81 -22.39 -14.21
N PHE A 110 -12.60 -23.49 -13.49
CA PHE A 110 -13.67 -24.41 -13.09
C PHE A 110 -14.74 -23.77 -12.19
N ILE A 111 -14.36 -22.84 -11.31
CA ILE A 111 -15.31 -22.07 -10.50
C ILE A 111 -16.24 -21.26 -11.43
N LYS A 112 -15.70 -20.73 -12.54
CA LYS A 112 -16.53 -20.10 -13.58
C LYS A 112 -17.40 -21.11 -14.34
N VAL A 113 -16.89 -22.29 -14.68
CA VAL A 113 -17.72 -23.35 -15.29
C VAL A 113 -18.91 -23.72 -14.40
N LEU A 114 -18.73 -23.84 -13.07
CA LEU A 114 -19.85 -24.07 -12.14
C LEU A 114 -20.91 -22.96 -12.15
N ASP A 115 -20.52 -21.70 -12.37
CA ASP A 115 -21.44 -20.57 -12.55
C ASP A 115 -22.15 -20.58 -13.93
N ASN A 116 -21.45 -20.98 -14.99
CA ASN A 116 -22.05 -21.20 -16.31
C ASN A 116 -23.17 -22.25 -16.23
N HIS A 117 -22.91 -23.37 -15.55
CA HIS A 117 -23.88 -24.45 -15.28
C HIS A 117 -24.89 -24.14 -14.15
N LYS A 118 -24.91 -22.90 -13.63
CA LYS A 118 -25.84 -22.42 -12.59
C LYS A 118 -25.85 -23.23 -11.29
N LYS A 119 -24.73 -23.90 -10.99
CA LYS A 119 -24.54 -24.68 -9.75
C LYS A 119 -23.81 -23.90 -8.66
N LEU A 120 -23.01 -22.89 -9.00
CA LEU A 120 -22.26 -22.10 -8.01
C LEU A 120 -23.18 -21.22 -7.15
N VAL A 121 -23.18 -21.43 -5.83
CA VAL A 121 -23.85 -20.56 -4.86
C VAL A 121 -22.90 -19.52 -4.30
N LYS A 122 -21.79 -19.96 -3.72
CA LYS A 122 -20.70 -19.10 -3.23
C LYS A 122 -19.34 -19.78 -3.40
N CYS A 123 -18.32 -18.96 -3.59
CA CYS A 123 -16.92 -19.33 -3.52
C CYS A 123 -16.24 -18.56 -2.37
N PHE A 124 -15.91 -19.27 -1.30
CA PHE A 124 -15.17 -18.75 -0.16
C PHE A 124 -13.67 -18.93 -0.44
N THR A 125 -12.94 -17.85 -0.63
CA THR A 125 -11.49 -17.89 -0.89
C THR A 125 -10.70 -17.33 0.27
N GLN A 126 -9.59 -18.00 0.60
CA GLN A 126 -8.55 -17.48 1.49
C GLN A 126 -7.52 -16.62 0.76
N ASN A 127 -7.57 -16.58 -0.58
CA ASN A 127 -6.60 -15.89 -1.41
C ASN A 127 -6.92 -14.40 -1.49
N ILE A 128 -5.85 -13.62 -1.68
CA ILE A 128 -5.90 -12.15 -1.83
C ILE A 128 -5.52 -11.71 -3.26
N ASP A 129 -5.19 -12.67 -4.12
CA ASP A 129 -4.59 -12.51 -5.45
C ASP A 129 -5.57 -12.07 -6.55
N THR A 130 -6.88 -12.08 -6.27
CA THR A 130 -7.99 -11.73 -7.19
C THR A 130 -8.14 -12.62 -8.43
N LEU A 131 -7.51 -13.81 -8.45
CA LEU A 131 -7.52 -14.69 -9.62
C LEU A 131 -8.91 -15.26 -9.93
N GLU A 132 -9.81 -15.42 -8.96
CA GLU A 132 -11.19 -15.86 -9.18
C GLU A 132 -11.99 -14.81 -9.97
N ARG A 133 -11.85 -13.53 -9.63
CA ARG A 133 -12.45 -12.41 -10.38
C ARG A 133 -11.94 -12.39 -11.81
N ARG A 134 -10.63 -12.62 -12.00
CA ARG A 134 -9.98 -12.64 -13.32
C ARG A 134 -10.29 -13.90 -14.14
N ALA A 135 -10.75 -14.98 -13.50
CA ALA A 135 -11.39 -16.12 -14.17
C ALA A 135 -12.86 -15.85 -14.53
N GLY A 136 -13.41 -14.67 -14.20
CA GLY A 136 -14.77 -14.26 -14.53
C GLY A 136 -15.85 -14.75 -13.56
N VAL A 137 -15.45 -15.25 -12.37
CA VAL A 137 -16.41 -15.60 -11.30
C VAL A 137 -17.13 -14.33 -10.84
N PRO A 138 -18.48 -14.30 -10.81
CA PRO A 138 -19.20 -13.08 -10.47
C PRO A 138 -18.94 -12.58 -9.05
N ASP A 139 -18.83 -11.27 -8.88
CA ASP A 139 -18.62 -10.59 -7.60
C ASP A 139 -19.64 -10.98 -6.51
N ASP A 140 -20.90 -11.18 -6.87
CA ASP A 140 -21.95 -11.62 -5.93
C ASP A 140 -21.77 -13.06 -5.45
N LYS A 141 -20.97 -13.87 -6.14
CA LYS A 141 -20.63 -15.26 -5.78
C LYS A 141 -19.38 -15.35 -4.92
N LEU A 142 -18.50 -14.36 -4.97
CA LEU A 142 -17.24 -14.37 -4.23
C LEU A 142 -17.42 -13.99 -2.76
N VAL A 143 -16.63 -14.64 -1.90
CA VAL A 143 -16.44 -14.32 -0.49
C VAL A 143 -14.95 -14.37 -0.22
N GLU A 144 -14.28 -13.24 -0.44
CA GLU A 144 -12.86 -13.02 -0.15
C GLU A 144 -12.68 -12.96 1.37
N ALA A 145 -12.49 -14.12 2.01
CA ALA A 145 -12.53 -14.26 3.46
C ALA A 145 -11.39 -13.53 4.15
N HIS A 146 -10.22 -13.47 3.51
CA HIS A 146 -9.08 -12.67 3.93
C HIS A 146 -8.98 -11.34 3.17
N GLY A 147 -10.09 -10.87 2.58
CA GLY A 147 -10.11 -9.65 1.78
C GLY A 147 -9.30 -9.76 0.49
N SER A 148 -8.98 -8.63 -0.14
CA SER A 148 -8.25 -8.62 -1.42
C SER A 148 -7.58 -7.27 -1.71
N TYR A 149 -6.69 -7.25 -2.70
CA TYR A 149 -6.11 -6.03 -3.25
C TYR A 149 -7.10 -5.20 -4.11
N ALA A 150 -8.37 -5.60 -4.23
CA ALA A 150 -9.36 -4.90 -5.07
C ALA A 150 -9.78 -3.52 -4.53
N SER A 151 -9.45 -3.18 -3.28
CA SER A 151 -9.65 -1.85 -2.70
C SER A 151 -8.71 -1.61 -1.52
N GLN A 152 -8.69 -0.38 -0.99
CA GLN A 152 -7.78 0.04 0.07
C GLN A 152 -8.40 1.11 0.97
N ARG A 153 -8.11 1.06 2.27
CA ARG A 153 -8.68 1.94 3.29
C ARG A 153 -7.66 2.31 4.36
N CYS A 154 -7.94 3.40 5.07
CA CYS A 154 -7.28 3.71 6.34
C CYS A 154 -7.63 2.64 7.40
N ILE A 155 -6.65 2.13 8.14
CA ILE A 155 -6.89 1.13 9.19
C ILE A 155 -7.68 1.68 10.38
N ASP A 156 -7.64 3.00 10.60
CA ASP A 156 -8.29 3.68 11.73
C ASP A 156 -9.69 4.16 11.36
N CYS A 157 -9.80 5.18 10.49
CA CYS A 157 -11.09 5.78 10.14
C CYS A 157 -11.87 5.04 9.03
N LYS A 158 -11.33 3.93 8.49
CA LYS A 158 -11.91 3.10 7.42
C LYS A 158 -12.28 3.84 6.12
N ARG A 159 -11.85 5.11 5.95
CA ARG A 159 -12.08 5.88 4.72
C ARG A 159 -11.35 5.21 3.55
N PRO A 160 -12.00 5.05 2.37
CA PRO A 160 -11.33 4.66 1.14
C PRO A 160 -10.13 5.54 0.83
N TYR A 161 -9.09 4.94 0.30
CA TYR A 161 -7.91 5.62 -0.23
C TYR A 161 -7.84 5.41 -1.74
N ASP A 162 -7.17 6.30 -2.46
CA ASP A 162 -7.07 6.20 -3.90
C ASP A 162 -6.14 5.05 -4.34
N ALA A 163 -6.54 4.33 -5.39
CA ALA A 163 -5.84 3.13 -5.84
C ALA A 163 -4.47 3.46 -6.46
N GLN A 164 -4.40 4.48 -7.30
CA GLN A 164 -3.14 4.90 -7.93
C GLN A 164 -2.21 5.49 -6.87
N LYS A 165 -2.68 6.38 -5.98
CA LYS A 165 -1.86 6.89 -4.87
C LYS A 165 -1.28 5.78 -4.00
N LEU A 166 -2.02 4.70 -3.72
CA LEU A 166 -1.46 3.57 -2.97
C LEU A 166 -0.44 2.80 -3.80
N LYS A 167 -0.73 2.53 -5.08
CA LYS A 167 0.21 1.90 -6.01
C LYS A 167 1.54 2.67 -6.07
N ASP A 168 1.50 3.98 -6.29
CA ASP A 168 2.69 4.85 -6.35
C ASP A 168 3.54 4.72 -5.06
N LYS A 169 2.87 4.74 -3.90
CA LYS A 169 3.50 4.58 -2.58
C LYS A 169 4.11 3.18 -2.40
N LEU A 170 3.43 2.12 -2.83
CA LEU A 170 3.96 0.75 -2.80
C LEU A 170 5.19 0.60 -3.71
N TYR A 171 5.16 1.14 -4.93
CA TYR A 171 6.28 1.07 -5.87
C TYR A 171 7.52 1.82 -5.36
N LYS A 172 7.31 2.98 -4.70
CA LYS A 172 8.35 3.80 -4.05
C LYS A 172 8.72 3.33 -2.63
N GLU A 173 8.12 2.24 -2.14
CA GLU A 173 8.33 1.66 -0.81
C GLU A 173 8.04 2.64 0.35
N GLU A 174 7.18 3.62 0.08
CA GLU A 174 6.74 4.67 0.99
C GLU A 174 5.44 4.30 1.72
N VAL A 175 5.37 4.59 3.02
CA VAL A 175 4.18 4.30 3.82
C VAL A 175 3.05 5.28 3.51
N ALA A 176 1.93 4.78 2.96
CA ALA A 176 0.75 5.62 2.70
C ALA A 176 -0.01 5.95 3.99
N ARG A 177 -0.46 7.20 4.09
CA ARG A 177 -1.20 7.74 5.24
C ARG A 177 -2.52 8.36 4.81
N CYS A 178 -3.51 8.29 5.67
CA CYS A 178 -4.83 8.83 5.41
C CYS A 178 -4.83 10.36 5.51
N GLU A 179 -5.24 11.01 4.42
CA GLU A 179 -5.38 12.47 4.31
C GLU A 179 -6.33 13.09 5.35
N LYS A 180 -7.24 12.30 5.95
CA LYS A 180 -8.19 12.78 6.98
C LYS A 180 -7.63 12.73 8.40
N CYS A 181 -6.83 11.71 8.75
CA CYS A 181 -6.50 11.42 10.15
C CYS A 181 -5.04 10.96 10.40
N GLY A 182 -4.15 11.00 9.40
CA GLY A 182 -2.74 10.60 9.52
C GLY A 182 -2.48 9.09 9.71
N GLY A 183 -3.54 8.32 10.02
CA GLY A 183 -3.54 6.87 10.22
C GLY A 183 -3.04 6.10 9.00
N LEU A 184 -2.50 4.90 9.24
CA LEU A 184 -1.92 4.07 8.17
C LEU A 184 -3.01 3.63 7.18
N VAL A 185 -2.61 3.46 5.92
CA VAL A 185 -3.44 2.87 4.86
C VAL A 185 -2.89 1.49 4.54
N LYS A 186 -3.74 0.56 4.09
CA LYS A 186 -3.31 -0.68 3.42
C LYS A 186 -4.40 -1.14 2.45
N PRO A 187 -4.11 -2.09 1.54
CA PRO A 187 -5.14 -2.82 0.82
C PRO A 187 -6.13 -3.48 1.80
N ASP A 188 -7.35 -3.72 1.35
CA ASP A 188 -8.44 -4.33 2.12
C ASP A 188 -8.27 -5.85 2.30
N ILE A 189 -7.03 -6.29 2.48
CA ILE A 189 -6.64 -7.63 2.93
C ILE A 189 -6.68 -7.69 4.46
N VAL A 190 -7.15 -8.80 5.02
CA VAL A 190 -7.36 -9.01 6.45
C VAL A 190 -6.05 -9.46 7.09
N PHE A 191 -5.55 -8.66 8.04
CA PHE A 191 -4.37 -9.01 8.83
C PHE A 191 -4.76 -9.88 10.03
N PHE A 192 -3.83 -10.68 10.54
CA PHE A 192 -4.00 -11.35 11.83
C PHE A 192 -4.28 -10.30 12.92
N GLY A 193 -5.35 -10.53 13.69
CA GLY A 193 -5.90 -9.58 14.66
C GLY A 193 -7.00 -8.64 14.12
N GLU A 194 -7.29 -8.64 12.82
CA GLU A 194 -8.48 -7.97 12.26
C GLU A 194 -9.70 -8.89 12.18
N SER A 195 -10.89 -8.30 12.16
CA SER A 195 -12.13 -9.02 11.87
C SER A 195 -12.25 -9.34 10.37
N LEU A 196 -12.79 -10.52 10.03
CA LEU A 196 -13.09 -10.87 8.66
C LEU A 196 -14.22 -9.99 8.08
N PRO A 197 -14.36 -9.89 6.74
CA PRO A 197 -15.29 -8.94 6.13
C PRO A 197 -16.76 -9.25 6.48
N PRO A 198 -17.66 -8.25 6.58
CA PRO A 198 -19.07 -8.50 6.88
C PRO A 198 -19.76 -9.48 5.90
N LEU A 199 -19.31 -9.54 4.65
CA LEU A 199 -19.80 -10.48 3.64
C LEU A 199 -19.47 -11.94 3.99
N PHE A 200 -18.32 -12.20 4.64
CA PHE A 200 -17.96 -13.53 5.14
C PHE A 200 -19.01 -14.00 6.14
N HIS A 201 -19.19 -13.25 7.23
CA HIS A 201 -20.15 -13.57 8.30
C HIS A 201 -21.58 -13.71 7.78
N ARG A 202 -22.03 -12.84 6.86
CA ARG A 202 -23.37 -12.91 6.24
C ARG A 202 -23.55 -14.11 5.31
N SER A 203 -22.47 -14.67 4.77
CA SER A 203 -22.54 -15.82 3.85
C SER A 203 -22.49 -17.17 4.56
N ILE A 204 -21.99 -17.24 5.81
CA ILE A 204 -21.90 -18.49 6.59
C ILE A 204 -23.23 -19.26 6.65
N PRO A 205 -24.39 -18.65 6.96
CA PRO A 205 -25.65 -19.39 7.06
C PRO A 205 -26.08 -20.08 5.77
N LEU A 206 -25.59 -19.65 4.61
CA LEU A 206 -25.91 -20.25 3.31
C LEU A 206 -25.34 -21.68 3.18
N LEU A 207 -24.26 -22.02 3.90
CA LEU A 207 -23.63 -23.34 3.87
C LEU A 207 -24.58 -24.47 4.32
N GLN A 208 -25.57 -24.15 5.16
CA GLN A 208 -26.63 -25.10 5.55
C GLN A 208 -27.55 -25.51 4.39
N SER A 209 -27.46 -24.83 3.23
CA SER A 209 -28.13 -25.20 1.98
C SER A 209 -27.22 -25.90 0.96
N ALA A 210 -25.98 -26.24 1.32
CA ALA A 210 -25.07 -26.92 0.41
C ALA A 210 -25.59 -28.31 0.04
N ASP A 211 -25.67 -28.58 -1.28
CA ASP A 211 -25.87 -29.94 -1.79
C ASP A 211 -24.51 -30.63 -2.00
N LEU A 212 -23.45 -29.85 -2.24
CA LEU A 212 -22.08 -30.32 -2.40
C LEU A 212 -21.11 -29.21 -1.96
N LEU A 213 -20.13 -29.57 -1.14
CA LEU A 213 -18.97 -28.74 -0.85
C LEU A 213 -17.75 -29.27 -1.62
N ILE A 214 -17.03 -28.40 -2.33
CA ILE A 214 -15.74 -28.73 -2.92
C ILE A 214 -14.67 -27.85 -2.27
N VAL A 215 -13.66 -28.48 -1.69
CA VAL A 215 -12.53 -27.83 -1.01
C VAL A 215 -11.27 -28.07 -1.83
N MET A 216 -10.56 -26.99 -2.18
CA MET A 216 -9.41 -27.06 -3.09
C MET A 216 -8.20 -26.28 -2.57
N GLY A 217 -7.02 -26.90 -2.58
CA GLY A 217 -5.75 -26.18 -2.38
C GLY A 217 -5.62 -25.42 -1.06
N THR A 218 -6.11 -25.95 0.05
CA THR A 218 -6.00 -25.32 1.38
C THR A 218 -5.58 -26.33 2.44
N SER A 219 -4.79 -25.88 3.42
CA SER A 219 -4.40 -26.70 4.57
C SER A 219 -5.46 -26.76 5.68
N LEU A 220 -6.52 -25.96 5.60
CA LEU A 220 -7.58 -25.84 6.62
C LEU A 220 -7.06 -25.58 8.06
N VAL A 221 -5.95 -24.84 8.21
CA VAL A 221 -5.39 -24.49 9.54
C VAL A 221 -5.81 -23.11 10.06
N VAL A 222 -6.33 -22.23 9.20
CA VAL A 222 -6.66 -20.83 9.56
C VAL A 222 -8.14 -20.73 9.92
N HIS A 223 -8.42 -20.50 11.21
CA HIS A 223 -9.76 -20.21 11.70
C HIS A 223 -10.12 -18.71 11.52
N PRO A 224 -11.41 -18.36 11.33
CA PRO A 224 -12.58 -19.24 11.35
C PRO A 224 -12.84 -19.99 10.03
N PHE A 225 -12.09 -19.70 8.95
CA PHE A 225 -12.32 -20.28 7.62
C PHE A 225 -12.29 -21.82 7.62
N ALA A 226 -11.32 -22.42 8.30
CA ALA A 226 -11.18 -23.87 8.44
C ALA A 226 -12.47 -24.57 8.91
N SER A 227 -13.19 -23.97 9.86
CA SER A 227 -14.41 -24.53 10.46
C SER A 227 -15.63 -24.47 9.55
N LEU A 228 -15.57 -23.81 8.39
CA LEU A 228 -16.73 -23.77 7.48
C LEU A 228 -17.07 -25.16 6.89
N VAL A 229 -16.11 -26.10 6.84
CA VAL A 229 -16.34 -27.48 6.36
C VAL A 229 -17.25 -28.30 7.27
N ASP A 230 -17.47 -27.84 8.51
CA ASP A 230 -18.36 -28.43 9.51
C ASP A 230 -19.79 -27.86 9.41
N LEU A 231 -19.97 -26.73 8.72
CA LEU A 231 -21.23 -25.97 8.66
C LEU A 231 -22.11 -26.32 7.46
N VAL A 232 -21.77 -27.38 6.73
CA VAL A 232 -22.63 -28.01 5.71
C VAL A 232 -23.39 -29.20 6.32
N PRO A 233 -24.58 -29.56 5.79
CA PRO A 233 -25.38 -30.68 6.30
C PRO A 233 -24.59 -31.99 6.49
N GLU A 234 -25.01 -32.86 7.39
CA GLU A 234 -24.27 -34.09 7.71
C GLU A 234 -24.24 -35.10 6.55
N ASP A 235 -25.31 -35.12 5.75
CA ASP A 235 -25.46 -35.91 4.54
C ASP A 235 -24.83 -35.26 3.30
N CYS A 236 -24.61 -33.94 3.30
CA CYS A 236 -23.95 -33.21 2.20
C CYS A 236 -22.57 -33.83 1.87
N PRO A 237 -22.37 -34.35 0.64
CA PRO A 237 -21.05 -34.76 0.18
C PRO A 237 -20.03 -33.64 0.24
N ARG A 238 -18.78 -33.99 0.55
CA ARG A 238 -17.64 -33.06 0.54
C ARG A 238 -16.53 -33.65 -0.30
N LEU A 239 -16.05 -32.91 -1.31
CA LEU A 239 -14.92 -33.30 -2.14
C LEU A 239 -13.69 -32.47 -1.77
N LEU A 240 -12.59 -33.11 -1.36
CA LEU A 240 -11.28 -32.49 -1.23
C LEU A 240 -10.44 -32.76 -2.50
N ILE A 241 -9.89 -31.71 -3.10
CA ILE A 241 -8.87 -31.78 -4.15
C ILE A 241 -7.62 -31.04 -3.65
N ASN A 242 -6.62 -31.76 -3.16
CA ASN A 242 -5.44 -31.15 -2.55
C ASN A 242 -4.21 -32.07 -2.65
N LEU A 243 -3.00 -31.53 -2.49
CA LEU A 243 -1.79 -32.36 -2.46
C LEU A 243 -1.75 -33.28 -1.23
N GLU A 244 -2.24 -32.76 -0.10
CA GLU A 244 -2.19 -33.43 1.20
C GLU A 244 -3.59 -33.65 1.78
N HIS A 245 -3.70 -34.61 2.68
CA HIS A 245 -4.91 -34.85 3.45
C HIS A 245 -5.05 -33.80 4.56
N VAL A 246 -6.19 -33.12 4.63
CA VAL A 246 -6.39 -31.94 5.51
C VAL A 246 -7.76 -31.98 6.20
N GLY A 247 -7.87 -31.32 7.36
CA GLY A 247 -9.11 -31.31 8.16
C GLY A 247 -9.57 -32.71 8.57
N ASP A 248 -10.88 -32.87 8.72
CA ASP A 248 -11.54 -34.15 9.07
C ASP A 248 -12.02 -34.95 7.85
N PHE A 249 -11.50 -34.65 6.65
CA PHE A 249 -11.94 -35.31 5.42
C PHE A 249 -11.77 -36.83 5.47
N GLY A 250 -12.72 -37.56 4.90
CA GLY A 250 -12.75 -39.02 4.97
C GLY A 250 -13.26 -39.57 6.32
N SER A 251 -13.69 -38.72 7.25
CA SER A 251 -14.37 -39.15 8.48
C SER A 251 -15.90 -39.17 8.35
N ARG A 252 -16.48 -38.51 7.34
CA ARG A 252 -17.92 -38.58 7.03
C ARG A 252 -18.20 -39.59 5.90
N PRO A 253 -19.43 -40.18 5.85
CA PRO A 253 -19.79 -41.18 4.85
C PRO A 253 -19.67 -40.73 3.39
N ASN A 254 -19.91 -39.45 3.11
CA ASN A 254 -19.94 -38.90 1.75
C ASN A 254 -18.73 -38.01 1.44
N ASP A 255 -17.64 -38.14 2.19
CA ASP A 255 -16.38 -37.49 1.87
C ASP A 255 -15.65 -38.22 0.75
N VAL A 256 -15.15 -37.46 -0.22
CA VAL A 256 -14.28 -37.94 -1.30
C VAL A 256 -12.98 -37.16 -1.26
N VAL A 257 -11.85 -37.85 -1.36
CA VAL A 257 -10.52 -37.24 -1.30
C VAL A 257 -9.74 -37.59 -2.56
N TYR A 258 -9.41 -36.56 -3.34
CA TYR A 258 -8.45 -36.64 -4.43
C TYR A 258 -7.13 -36.04 -3.96
N LEU A 259 -6.10 -36.87 -3.86
CA LEU A 259 -4.73 -36.44 -3.53
C LEU A 259 -3.93 -36.20 -4.82
N GLY A 260 -3.61 -34.94 -5.10
CA GLY A 260 -2.93 -34.52 -6.32
C GLY A 260 -3.00 -33.02 -6.54
N LYS A 261 -2.49 -32.54 -7.69
CA LYS A 261 -2.56 -31.11 -8.03
C LYS A 261 -4.01 -30.70 -8.29
N CYS A 262 -4.37 -29.49 -7.87
CA CYS A 262 -5.73 -28.98 -8.01
C CYS A 262 -6.20 -28.98 -9.47
N ASP A 263 -5.35 -28.53 -10.40
CA ASP A 263 -5.67 -28.48 -11.83
C ASP A 263 -5.91 -29.86 -12.45
N ASP A 264 -5.18 -30.88 -12.00
CA ASP A 264 -5.30 -32.25 -12.52
C ASP A 264 -6.61 -32.90 -12.04
N GLY A 265 -6.93 -32.75 -10.75
CA GLY A 265 -8.20 -33.21 -10.18
C GLY A 265 -9.42 -32.49 -10.75
N VAL A 266 -9.30 -31.17 -11.00
CA VAL A 266 -10.33 -30.36 -11.66
C VAL A 266 -10.53 -30.77 -13.12
N ARG A 267 -9.45 -31.03 -13.87
CA ARG A 267 -9.53 -31.55 -15.24
C ARG A 267 -10.20 -32.91 -15.30
N GLU A 268 -9.84 -33.82 -14.41
CA GLU A 268 -10.46 -35.16 -14.34
C GLU A 268 -11.95 -35.06 -13.99
N LEU A 269 -12.32 -34.23 -13.01
CA LEU A 269 -13.72 -33.95 -12.67
C LEU A 269 -14.48 -33.39 -13.88
N CYS A 270 -13.91 -32.43 -14.60
CA CYS A 270 -14.52 -31.87 -15.82
C CYS A 270 -14.62 -32.89 -16.95
N ARG A 271 -13.61 -33.73 -17.17
CA ARG A 271 -13.62 -34.81 -18.16
C ARG A 271 -14.74 -35.81 -17.90
N LEU A 272 -14.95 -36.21 -16.65
CA LEU A 272 -16.04 -37.10 -16.25
C LEU A 272 -17.42 -36.42 -16.36
N LEU A 273 -17.49 -35.10 -16.10
CA LEU A 273 -18.70 -34.30 -16.32
C LEU A 273 -19.04 -34.10 -17.81
N GLY A 274 -18.04 -34.12 -18.69
CA GLY A 274 -18.16 -33.74 -20.11
C GLY A 274 -17.98 -32.24 -20.35
N TRP A 275 -17.25 -31.57 -19.45
CA TRP A 275 -17.00 -30.13 -19.42
C TRP A 275 -15.55 -29.75 -19.76
N ASP A 276 -14.71 -30.72 -20.15
CA ASP A 276 -13.29 -30.53 -20.46
C ASP A 276 -13.05 -29.41 -21.50
N LYS A 277 -13.77 -29.44 -22.63
CA LYS A 277 -13.68 -28.41 -23.67
C LYS A 277 -14.16 -27.04 -23.20
N GLU A 278 -15.11 -27.00 -22.26
CA GLU A 278 -15.58 -25.74 -21.67
C GLU A 278 -14.55 -25.18 -20.69
N LEU A 279 -13.99 -26.03 -19.82
CA LEU A 279 -12.92 -25.65 -18.89
C LEU A 279 -11.74 -25.01 -19.62
N GLU A 280 -11.21 -25.67 -20.65
CA GLU A 280 -10.07 -25.16 -21.41
C GLU A 280 -10.45 -23.88 -22.18
N ARG A 281 -11.70 -23.75 -22.68
CA ARG A 281 -12.19 -22.51 -23.32
C ARG A 281 -12.29 -21.34 -22.34
N GLU A 282 -12.86 -21.55 -21.15
CA GLU A 282 -12.95 -20.49 -20.13
C GLU A 282 -11.56 -20.13 -19.60
N TRP A 283 -10.68 -21.11 -19.41
CA TRP A 283 -9.28 -20.85 -19.04
C TRP A 283 -8.54 -20.08 -20.13
N GLU A 284 -8.75 -20.37 -21.41
CA GLU A 284 -8.09 -19.67 -22.52
C GLU A 284 -8.46 -18.19 -22.59
N LYS A 285 -9.72 -17.83 -22.31
CA LYS A 285 -10.16 -16.42 -22.20
C LYS A 285 -9.33 -15.60 -21.21
N THR A 286 -8.77 -16.24 -20.18
CA THR A 286 -7.95 -15.55 -19.17
C THR A 286 -6.59 -15.08 -19.69
N LYS A 287 -6.10 -15.60 -20.83
CA LYS A 287 -4.89 -15.06 -21.50
C LYS A 287 -5.08 -13.62 -21.92
N TYR A 288 -6.14 -13.35 -22.68
CA TYR A 288 -6.49 -12.00 -23.14
C TYR A 288 -6.68 -11.01 -21.97
N THR A 289 -7.18 -11.51 -20.83
CA THR A 289 -7.30 -10.69 -19.61
C THR A 289 -5.94 -10.36 -19.01
N LEU A 290 -4.95 -11.25 -19.08
CA LEU A 290 -3.57 -10.96 -18.66
C LEU A 290 -2.86 -10.03 -19.65
N GLU A 291 -2.90 -10.33 -20.95
CA GLU A 291 -2.27 -9.54 -22.02
C GLU A 291 -2.74 -8.08 -21.98
N ARG A 292 -4.07 -7.86 -21.90
CA ARG A 292 -4.63 -6.50 -21.79
C ARG A 292 -4.18 -5.78 -20.52
N LEU A 293 -4.09 -6.47 -19.38
CA LEU A 293 -3.58 -5.87 -18.14
C LEU A 293 -2.10 -5.51 -18.25
N GLN A 294 -1.28 -6.34 -18.90
CA GLN A 294 0.14 -6.04 -19.14
C GLN A 294 0.30 -4.83 -20.06
N GLU A 295 -0.50 -4.73 -21.12
CA GLU A 295 -0.56 -3.53 -21.96
C GLU A 295 -0.98 -2.28 -21.19
N ASP A 296 -2.03 -2.38 -20.35
CA ASP A 296 -2.56 -1.24 -19.59
C ASP A 296 -1.59 -0.77 -18.51
N VAL A 297 -0.85 -1.70 -17.86
CA VAL A 297 0.26 -1.38 -16.95
C VAL A 297 1.40 -0.70 -17.70
N ALA A 298 1.85 -1.25 -18.83
CA ALA A 298 2.91 -0.65 -19.65
C ALA A 298 2.56 0.76 -20.14
N LYS A 299 1.32 0.97 -20.63
CA LYS A 299 0.80 2.31 -21.01
C LYS A 299 0.79 3.28 -19.83
N THR A 300 0.59 2.79 -18.62
CA THR A 300 0.58 3.61 -17.40
C THR A 300 2.02 3.97 -16.97
N GLU A 301 2.95 3.02 -16.95
CA GLU A 301 4.37 3.27 -16.63
C GLU A 301 5.04 4.24 -17.62
N VAL A 302 4.69 4.19 -18.91
CA VAL A 302 5.18 5.17 -19.91
C VAL A 302 4.69 6.58 -19.57
N LYS A 303 3.40 6.75 -19.24
CA LYS A 303 2.84 8.05 -18.85
C LYS A 303 3.42 8.58 -17.54
N GLU A 304 3.68 7.70 -16.58
CA GLU A 304 4.34 8.05 -15.31
C GLU A 304 5.76 8.57 -15.56
N LYS A 305 6.56 7.89 -16.41
CA LYS A 305 7.91 8.35 -16.80
C LYS A 305 7.89 9.69 -17.54
N GLU A 306 7.00 9.85 -18.53
CA GLU A 306 6.84 11.14 -19.23
C GLU A 306 6.44 12.28 -18.29
N ALA A 307 5.68 11.99 -17.22
CA ALA A 307 5.31 12.99 -16.22
C ALA A 307 6.48 13.32 -15.29
N GLU A 308 7.26 12.34 -14.84
CA GLU A 308 8.45 12.55 -14.02
C GLU A 308 9.54 13.34 -14.77
N GLU A 309 9.77 13.07 -16.06
CA GLU A 309 10.67 13.86 -16.91
C GLU A 309 10.21 15.32 -17.04
N LYS A 310 8.91 15.56 -17.28
CA LYS A 310 8.36 16.93 -17.37
C LYS A 310 8.50 17.70 -16.06
N VAL A 311 8.29 17.05 -14.92
CA VAL A 311 8.48 17.67 -13.59
C VAL A 311 9.96 17.95 -13.30
N SER A 312 10.86 17.04 -13.70
CA SER A 312 12.31 17.25 -13.59
C SER A 312 12.76 18.46 -14.41
N GLN A 313 12.37 18.51 -15.68
CA GLN A 313 12.68 19.62 -16.59
C GLN A 313 12.15 20.97 -16.06
N ALA A 314 10.90 21.00 -15.60
CA ALA A 314 10.30 22.21 -15.04
C ALA A 314 11.03 22.73 -13.79
N ARG A 315 11.59 21.84 -12.96
CA ARG A 315 12.49 22.24 -11.85
C ARG A 315 13.80 22.82 -12.36
N THR A 316 14.45 22.17 -13.32
CA THR A 316 15.73 22.65 -13.86
C THR A 316 15.59 24.00 -14.55
N ASP A 317 14.44 24.28 -15.17
CA ASP A 317 14.17 25.56 -15.82
C ASP A 317 13.84 26.67 -14.80
N ALA A 318 13.15 26.35 -13.70
CA ALA A 318 12.95 27.27 -12.58
C ALA A 318 14.27 27.66 -11.89
N GLU A 319 15.15 26.67 -11.62
CA GLU A 319 16.48 26.91 -11.03
C GLU A 319 17.35 27.81 -11.91
N LYS A 320 17.29 27.65 -13.25
CA LYS A 320 17.98 28.55 -14.20
C LYS A 320 17.39 29.96 -14.19
N GLU A 321 16.07 30.10 -14.10
CA GLU A 321 15.42 31.41 -14.08
C GLU A 321 15.73 32.18 -12.79
N GLU A 322 15.86 31.48 -11.66
CA GLU A 322 16.29 32.03 -10.37
C GLU A 322 17.76 32.47 -10.42
N ALA A 323 18.68 31.60 -10.87
CA ALA A 323 20.09 31.94 -11.04
C ALA A 323 20.32 33.13 -12.00
N GLN A 324 19.50 33.27 -13.07
CA GLN A 324 19.55 34.44 -13.95
C GLN A 324 19.07 35.75 -13.29
N LYS A 325 18.16 35.67 -12.30
CA LYS A 325 17.73 36.85 -11.52
C LYS A 325 18.81 37.28 -10.54
N GLU A 326 19.44 36.33 -9.86
CA GLU A 326 20.58 36.60 -8.97
C GLU A 326 21.75 37.23 -9.72
N LEU A 327 22.13 36.70 -10.90
CA LEU A 327 23.23 37.24 -11.70
C LEU A 327 22.96 38.71 -12.10
N LYS A 328 21.75 39.02 -12.58
CA LYS A 328 21.34 40.39 -12.94
C LYS A 328 21.28 41.34 -11.74
N ALA A 329 20.93 40.83 -10.55
CA ALA A 329 20.96 41.62 -9.33
C ALA A 329 22.41 41.97 -8.96
N ALA A 330 23.33 41.01 -9.03
CA ALA A 330 24.76 41.23 -8.77
C ALA A 330 25.40 42.22 -9.77
N GLU A 331 25.10 42.10 -11.07
CA GLU A 331 25.54 43.05 -12.11
C GLU A 331 25.04 44.48 -11.83
N LEU A 332 23.80 44.64 -11.37
CA LEU A 332 23.23 45.93 -11.01
C LEU A 332 23.88 46.51 -9.74
N GLU A 333 24.17 45.66 -8.75
CA GLU A 333 24.86 46.04 -7.52
C GLU A 333 26.28 46.53 -7.81
N GLU A 334 27.06 45.77 -8.60
CA GLU A 334 28.41 46.14 -9.03
C GLU A 334 28.43 47.48 -9.78
N LYS A 335 27.41 47.72 -10.63
CA LYS A 335 27.28 48.96 -11.37
C LYS A 335 27.01 50.17 -10.47
N LYS A 336 26.12 50.03 -9.47
CA LYS A 336 25.90 51.09 -8.46
C LYS A 336 27.18 51.39 -7.67
N THR A 337 27.91 50.36 -7.25
CA THR A 337 29.17 50.53 -6.51
C THR A 337 30.19 51.33 -7.32
N LYS A 338 30.34 51.03 -8.62
CA LYS A 338 31.23 51.79 -9.53
C LYS A 338 30.76 53.25 -9.75
N GLU A 339 29.45 53.49 -9.81
CA GLU A 339 28.89 54.85 -9.92
C GLU A 339 29.12 55.66 -8.63
N GLU A 340 29.03 55.03 -7.46
CA GLU A 340 29.29 55.67 -6.16
C GLU A 340 30.79 55.88 -5.90
N GLU A 341 31.66 54.94 -6.25
CA GLU A 341 33.12 55.13 -6.25
C GLU A 341 33.55 56.29 -7.14
N ALA A 342 32.93 56.43 -8.33
CA ALA A 342 33.18 57.57 -9.22
C ALA A 342 32.73 58.91 -8.62
N ARG A 343 31.61 58.94 -7.89
CA ARG A 343 31.16 60.12 -7.13
C ARG A 343 32.12 60.47 -6.00
N ILE A 344 32.51 59.51 -5.17
CA ILE A 344 33.45 59.71 -4.05
C ILE A 344 34.79 60.24 -4.59
N ARG A 345 35.27 59.70 -5.72
CA ARG A 345 36.50 60.17 -6.38
C ARG A 345 36.37 61.63 -6.86
N LYS A 346 35.22 62.03 -7.40
CA LYS A 346 34.97 63.41 -7.84
C LYS A 346 34.90 64.38 -6.66
N LEU A 347 34.20 64.01 -5.59
CA LEU A 347 34.14 64.80 -4.35
C LEU A 347 35.53 65.00 -3.73
N ARG A 348 36.38 63.96 -3.73
CA ARG A 348 37.78 64.09 -3.27
C ARG A 348 38.62 65.03 -4.13
N SER A 349 38.45 65.05 -5.44
CA SER A 349 39.16 66.03 -6.28
C SER A 349 38.66 67.46 -6.07
N GLU A 350 37.38 67.65 -5.75
CA GLU A 350 36.82 68.96 -5.39
C GLU A 350 37.32 69.41 -4.01
N GLU A 351 37.44 68.48 -3.05
CA GLU A 351 38.02 68.68 -1.71
C GLU A 351 39.53 69.00 -1.75
N GLU A 352 40.28 68.50 -2.74
CA GLU A 352 41.68 68.86 -2.99
C GLU A 352 41.87 70.22 -3.69
N GLU A 353 40.81 70.81 -4.26
CA GLU A 353 40.84 72.17 -4.85
C GLU A 353 40.45 73.26 -3.84
N LEU A 354 39.59 72.94 -2.87
CA LEU A 354 39.18 73.83 -1.77
C LEU A 354 40.31 74.58 -1.03
N PRO A 355 41.49 73.98 -0.75
CA PRO A 355 42.61 74.70 -0.11
C PRO A 355 43.12 75.90 -0.93
N ARG A 356 42.92 75.91 -2.25
CA ARG A 356 43.39 77.02 -3.11
C ARG A 356 42.47 78.23 -3.04
N GLU A 357 41.16 78.02 -3.03
CA GLU A 357 40.17 79.10 -2.89
C GLU A 357 40.25 79.73 -1.49
N VAL A 358 40.48 78.94 -0.44
CA VAL A 358 40.61 79.44 0.93
C VAL A 358 41.90 80.27 1.14
N ASP A 359 43.03 79.86 0.55
CA ASP A 359 44.28 80.65 0.57
C ASP A 359 44.17 81.96 -0.24
N GLU A 360 43.36 81.97 -1.30
CA GLU A 360 43.10 83.17 -2.12
C GLU A 360 42.19 84.16 -1.37
N LEU A 361 41.14 83.67 -0.69
CA LEU A 361 40.28 84.48 0.18
C LEU A 361 41.02 85.02 1.43
N ALA A 362 41.94 84.23 2.00
CA ALA A 362 42.77 84.65 3.13
C ALA A 362 43.71 85.80 2.77
N LYS A 363 44.13 85.93 1.50
CA LYS A 363 44.88 87.10 1.01
C LYS A 363 44.03 88.36 0.91
N GLU A 364 42.81 88.27 0.36
CA GLU A 364 41.91 89.45 0.27
C GLU A 364 41.54 90.01 1.65
N ILE A 365 41.33 89.12 2.64
CA ILE A 365 41.04 89.53 4.03
C ILE A 365 42.30 90.10 4.71
N GLY A 366 43.50 89.61 4.37
CA GLY A 366 44.76 90.09 4.93
C GLY A 366 45.13 91.54 4.57
N GLU A 367 44.67 92.04 3.41
CA GLU A 367 45.01 93.41 2.95
C GLU A 367 44.05 94.50 3.46
N SER A 368 42.93 94.13 4.08
CA SER A 368 41.84 95.06 4.43
C SER A 368 41.76 95.49 5.91
N LEU A 369 42.64 94.97 6.78
CA LEU A 369 42.62 95.25 8.23
C LEU A 369 43.97 95.73 8.79
N ALA A 370 44.36 96.94 8.41
CA ALA A 370 45.31 97.75 9.17
C ALA A 370 44.60 98.96 9.80
N VAL A 371 44.95 99.27 11.06
CA VAL A 371 44.65 100.49 11.87
C VAL A 371 43.69 100.31 13.08
N SER A 372 44.32 100.40 14.27
CA SER A 372 43.84 100.83 15.61
C SER A 372 42.62 100.20 16.31
N ASP A 373 42.91 99.28 17.25
CA ASP A 373 42.87 99.52 18.71
C ASP A 373 41.66 100.27 19.35
N LYS A 374 40.80 99.54 20.10
CA LYS A 374 40.59 99.72 21.57
C LYS A 374 39.39 98.91 22.13
N GLY A 375 39.55 98.36 23.35
CA GLY A 375 38.44 98.10 24.28
C GLY A 375 38.41 96.73 24.96
N ASP A 376 38.78 96.67 26.24
CA ASP A 376 38.58 95.51 27.14
C ASP A 376 37.09 95.23 27.44
N VAL A 377 36.69 93.94 27.52
CA VAL A 377 35.77 93.37 28.55
C VAL A 377 35.99 91.84 28.65
N LYS A 378 36.13 91.31 29.87
CA LYS A 378 35.96 89.88 30.29
C LYS A 378 34.51 89.67 30.79
N PRO A 379 33.90 88.45 30.83
CA PRO A 379 34.53 87.16 31.15
C PRO A 379 33.99 85.98 30.29
N GLU A 380 33.99 84.68 30.61
CA GLU A 380 34.37 83.83 31.79
C GLU A 380 34.83 82.44 31.28
N VAL A 381 34.98 81.43 32.16
CA VAL A 381 35.21 80.01 31.80
C VAL A 381 34.35 79.09 32.65
N THR A 382 33.67 78.11 32.04
CA THR A 382 33.19 76.89 32.72
C THR A 382 33.44 75.66 31.85
N THR A 383 34.16 74.69 32.41
CA THR A 383 34.43 73.37 31.82
C THR A 383 33.37 72.36 32.26
N GLY A 384 32.86 71.54 31.33
CA GLY A 384 31.97 70.40 31.59
C GLY A 384 32.48 69.13 30.91
N SER A 385 32.47 68.01 31.63
CA SER A 385 33.13 66.74 31.29
C SER A 385 32.21 65.68 30.68
N GLU A 386 32.83 64.59 30.21
CA GLU A 386 32.19 63.31 29.84
C GLU A 386 31.37 62.68 31.00
N PRO A 387 30.47 61.73 30.68
CA PRO A 387 30.74 60.29 30.90
C PRO A 387 30.44 59.45 29.64
N GLU A 388 31.17 58.37 29.33
CA GLU A 388 31.23 57.04 29.98
C GLU A 388 29.97 56.17 29.85
N ALA A 389 30.19 54.86 29.65
CA ALA A 389 29.18 53.82 29.44
C ALA A 389 29.09 52.88 30.65
N GLU A 390 27.91 52.30 30.89
CA GLU A 390 27.71 51.26 31.92
C GLU A 390 27.07 49.98 31.35
N GLU A 391 27.34 48.88 32.05
CA GLU A 391 27.07 47.50 31.66
C GLU A 391 25.67 46.97 32.08
N GLU A 392 25.44 45.73 31.66
CA GLU A 392 24.38 44.78 32.03
C GLU A 392 23.68 44.97 33.40
N LYS A 393 22.36 44.75 33.41
CA LYS A 393 21.73 43.94 34.47
C LYS A 393 20.74 42.92 33.93
N ASP A 394 20.99 41.69 34.36
CA ASP A 394 20.11 40.52 34.30
C ASP A 394 18.75 40.78 34.98
N GLY A 395 17.70 40.12 34.49
CA GLY A 395 16.30 40.42 34.80
C GLY A 395 15.41 39.19 34.66
N THR A 396 15.51 38.29 35.63
CA THR A 396 14.68 37.09 35.76
C THR A 396 13.32 37.39 36.39
N GLU A 397 12.22 37.10 35.69
CA GLU A 397 10.90 36.90 36.32
C GLU A 397 10.18 35.67 35.74
N ASP A 398 10.09 34.62 36.56
CA ASP A 398 9.17 33.49 36.38
C ASP A 398 7.73 33.92 36.65
N LEU A 399 6.80 33.65 35.72
CA LEU A 399 5.36 33.69 36.00
C LEU A 399 4.70 32.32 35.76
N LYS A 400 4.32 31.68 36.87
CA LYS A 400 3.62 30.39 36.93
C LYS A 400 2.12 30.53 36.68
N GLY A 401 1.58 29.60 35.88
CA GLY A 401 0.22 29.06 36.05
C GLY A 401 -0.94 29.97 35.59
N PRO A 402 -2.15 29.41 35.38
CA PRO A 402 -2.73 28.37 36.23
C PRO A 402 -3.12 27.05 35.53
N GLU A 403 -3.46 26.07 36.36
CA GLU A 403 -3.99 24.76 35.98
C GLU A 403 -5.43 24.84 35.43
N GLY A 404 -5.77 23.95 34.49
CA GLY A 404 -7.14 23.74 34.02
C GLY A 404 -7.39 22.26 33.71
N LYS A 405 -8.18 21.59 34.56
CA LYS A 405 -8.54 20.17 34.40
C LYS A 405 -9.71 19.99 33.41
N LEU A 406 -9.57 19.09 32.44
CA LEU A 406 -10.47 17.94 32.20
C LEU A 406 -9.97 17.06 31.05
#